data_AF-A0A965LU12-F1
#
_entry.id   AF-A0A965LU12-F1
#
_cell.length_a   1.000
_cell.length_b   1.000
_cell.length_c   1.000
_cell.angle_alpha   90.00
_cell.angle_beta   90.00
_cell.angle_gamma   90.00
#
_symmetry.space_group_name_H-M   'P 1'
#
loop_
_entity.id
_entity.type
_entity.pdbx_description
1 polymer ?
#
loop_
_entity_poly.entity_id
_entity_poly.type
_entity_poly.pdbx_seq_one_letter_code
_entity_poly.pdbx_strand_id
1 'polypeptide(L)'
;HEKLLKTADKVSVGGDLKIYPSRTQDAKKNPLPPDTKISYMRKMFPDFGERIINDPNMKTIFDVLIAANAEGYQNVNLVVGSDRQSEFENLAQKYNGDLYTFDIIRVVSAGVRDADSEGVEGMSASKMRKAVMDNDFASFRKGTPKTLDDGDTQKEHQRLLTTEIRKHFLMQFAKEWVQRNQNLKRNHIVSGRLLQNLI
;
A
#
# COMPACT_ATOMS: atom_id res chain seq x y z
N HIS A 1 2.11 5.87 8.36
CA HIS A 1 1.88 4.53 8.96
C HIS A 1 2.24 4.51 10.44
N GLU A 2 3.30 5.21 10.86
CA GLU A 2 3.75 5.29 12.26
C GLU A 2 2.64 5.46 13.31
N LYS A 3 1.75 6.46 13.18
CA LYS A 3 0.64 6.68 14.11
C LYS A 3 -0.24 5.43 14.30
N LEU A 4 -0.54 4.73 13.19
CA LEU A 4 -1.34 3.49 13.24
C LEU A 4 -0.59 2.37 13.95
N LEU A 5 0.71 2.21 13.68
CA LEU A 5 1.54 1.20 14.34
C LEU A 5 1.69 1.46 15.84
N LYS A 6 1.91 2.73 16.23
CA LYS A 6 1.98 3.15 17.63
C LYS A 6 0.65 2.95 18.36
N THR A 7 -0.48 3.21 17.71
CA THR A 7 -1.79 2.89 18.30
C THR A 7 -1.95 1.38 18.47
N ALA A 8 -1.54 0.59 17.49
CA ALA A 8 -1.63 -0.87 17.56
C ALA A 8 -0.81 -1.44 18.71
N ASP A 9 0.41 -0.95 18.91
CA ASP A 9 1.27 -1.31 20.04
C ASP A 9 0.62 -0.99 21.40
N LYS A 10 0.01 0.19 21.52
CA LYS A 10 -0.66 0.62 22.75
C LYS A 10 -1.86 -0.24 23.12
N VAL A 11 -2.56 -0.81 22.13
CA VAL A 11 -3.74 -1.65 22.36
C VAL A 11 -3.45 -3.15 22.36
N SER A 12 -2.21 -3.55 22.07
CA SER A 12 -1.77 -4.95 22.16
C SER A 12 -1.24 -5.34 23.54
N VAL A 13 -1.49 -4.55 24.59
CA VAL A 13 -1.01 -4.85 25.96
C VAL A 13 -1.53 -6.21 26.40
N GLY A 14 -0.62 -7.16 26.62
CA GLY A 14 -0.94 -8.53 27.05
C GLY A 14 -1.29 -9.51 25.93
N GLY A 15 -1.12 -9.13 24.66
CA GLY A 15 -1.35 -10.01 23.51
C GLY A 15 -0.34 -9.79 22.38
N ASP A 16 -0.42 -10.64 21.35
CA ASP A 16 0.46 -10.55 20.20
C ASP A 16 0.03 -9.44 19.24
N LEU A 17 1.01 -8.72 18.68
CA LEU A 17 0.80 -7.74 17.62
C LEU A 17 1.33 -8.29 16.29
N LYS A 18 0.44 -8.43 15.32
CA LYS A 18 0.78 -8.75 13.93
C LYS A 18 0.30 -7.63 12.99
N ILE A 19 1.19 -7.18 12.12
CA ILE A 19 0.95 -6.12 11.14
C ILE A 19 0.96 -6.77 9.76
N TYR A 20 -0.13 -6.60 9.02
CA TYR A 20 -0.29 -7.16 7.68
C TYR A 20 -0.35 -6.04 6.62
N PRO A 21 0.77 -5.75 5.93
CA PRO A 21 0.76 -4.79 4.84
C PRO A 21 -0.05 -5.28 3.63
N SER A 22 -0.67 -4.34 2.91
CA SER A 22 -1.44 -4.68 1.72
C SER A 22 -0.63 -5.49 0.70
N ARG A 23 -1.24 -6.55 0.19
CA ARG A 23 -0.70 -7.38 -0.90
C ARG A 23 -1.11 -6.92 -2.31
N THR A 24 -1.89 -5.85 -2.44
CA THR A 24 -2.29 -5.33 -3.76
C THR A 24 -1.16 -4.59 -4.46
N GLN A 25 -1.10 -4.73 -5.78
CA GLN A 25 -0.20 -3.97 -6.65
C GLN A 25 -0.98 -3.50 -7.87
N ASP A 26 -0.90 -2.21 -8.17
CA ASP A 26 -1.48 -1.63 -9.36
C ASP A 26 -0.68 -0.40 -9.79
N ALA A 27 -0.61 -0.14 -11.08
CA ALA A 27 0.24 0.93 -11.61
C ALA A 27 -0.16 2.35 -11.16
N LYS A 28 -1.37 2.56 -10.63
CA LYS A 28 -1.90 3.91 -10.34
C LYS A 28 -1.81 4.27 -8.87
N LYS A 29 -2.26 3.38 -7.99
CA LYS A 29 -2.39 3.61 -6.54
C LYS A 29 -1.30 2.88 -5.75
N ASN A 30 -0.94 1.66 -6.17
CA ASN A 30 -0.02 0.77 -5.46
C ASN A 30 1.12 0.27 -6.36
N PRO A 31 2.03 1.16 -6.82
CA PRO A 31 3.01 0.82 -7.86
C PRO A 31 4.08 -0.19 -7.41
N LEU A 32 4.27 -0.35 -6.10
CA LEU A 32 5.31 -1.19 -5.52
C LEU A 32 4.84 -2.64 -5.32
N PRO A 33 5.68 -3.64 -5.65
CA PRO A 33 5.44 -5.03 -5.29
C PRO A 33 5.29 -5.22 -3.77
N PRO A 34 4.49 -6.19 -3.31
CA PRO A 34 4.26 -6.44 -1.89
C PRO A 34 5.54 -6.61 -1.06
N ASP A 35 6.49 -7.43 -1.50
CA ASP A 35 7.71 -7.70 -0.74
C ASP A 35 8.59 -6.46 -0.59
N THR A 36 8.58 -5.59 -1.60
CA THR A 36 9.24 -4.29 -1.50
C THR A 36 8.61 -3.42 -0.44
N LYS A 37 7.28 -3.28 -0.46
CA LYS A 37 6.56 -2.47 0.55
C LYS A 37 6.88 -2.95 1.96
N ILE A 38 6.88 -4.28 2.15
CA ILE A 38 7.18 -4.91 3.45
C ILE A 38 8.62 -4.65 3.87
N SER A 39 9.59 -4.84 2.97
CA SER A 39 11.01 -4.58 3.24
C SER A 39 11.24 -3.13 3.69
N TYR A 40 10.67 -2.14 2.99
CA TYR A 40 10.77 -0.74 3.41
C TYR A 40 10.01 -0.46 4.69
N MET A 41 8.83 -1.05 4.92
CA MET A 41 8.14 -0.88 6.19
C MET A 41 8.98 -1.37 7.37
N ARG A 42 9.67 -2.50 7.23
CA ARG A 42 10.58 -3.01 8.27
C ARG A 42 11.77 -2.08 8.50
N LYS A 43 12.35 -1.50 7.45
CA LYS A 43 13.42 -0.50 7.57
C LYS A 43 12.94 0.81 8.21
N MET A 44 11.76 1.28 7.82
CA MET A 44 11.16 2.51 8.35
C MET A 44 10.73 2.37 9.81
N PHE A 45 10.29 1.18 10.22
CA PHE A 45 9.73 0.91 11.53
C PHE A 45 10.41 -0.32 12.16
N PRO A 46 11.71 -0.23 12.50
CA PRO A 46 12.50 -1.37 12.96
C PRO A 46 11.94 -2.01 14.23
N ASP A 47 11.41 -1.20 15.16
CA ASP A 47 10.75 -1.66 16.40
C ASP A 47 9.54 -2.57 16.13
N PHE A 48 8.96 -2.49 14.94
CA PHE A 48 7.84 -3.30 14.48
C PHE A 48 8.25 -4.37 13.47
N GLY A 49 9.53 -4.45 13.11
CA GLY A 49 10.03 -5.21 11.96
C GLY A 49 9.64 -6.69 11.99
N GLU A 50 9.79 -7.32 13.16
CA GLU A 50 9.45 -8.73 13.39
C GLU A 50 7.94 -8.99 13.38
N ARG A 51 7.16 -7.98 13.75
CA ARG A 51 5.69 -8.02 13.80
C ARG A 51 5.06 -7.74 12.44
N ILE A 52 5.82 -7.25 11.46
CA ILE A 52 5.37 -7.04 10.08
C ILE A 52 5.44 -8.37 9.32
N ILE A 53 4.28 -8.94 9.03
CA ILE A 53 4.13 -10.26 8.44
C ILE A 53 4.20 -10.19 6.91
N ASN A 54 5.01 -11.06 6.31
CA ASN A 54 5.08 -11.26 4.87
C ASN A 54 4.46 -12.60 4.47
N ASP A 55 3.14 -12.67 4.38
CA ASP A 55 2.41 -13.88 4.01
C ASP A 55 1.59 -13.66 2.72
N PRO A 56 1.83 -14.41 1.63
CA PRO A 56 1.12 -14.22 0.35
C PRO A 56 -0.37 -14.59 0.41
N ASN A 57 -0.79 -15.33 1.43
CA ASN A 57 -2.17 -15.74 1.64
C ASN A 57 -3.00 -14.68 2.38
N MET A 58 -2.35 -13.75 3.09
CA MET A 58 -3.02 -12.68 3.84
C MET A 58 -3.37 -11.50 2.94
N LYS A 59 -4.34 -11.69 2.04
CA LYS A 59 -4.73 -10.68 1.03
C LYS A 59 -5.84 -9.76 1.50
N THR A 60 -6.75 -10.29 2.29
CA THR A 60 -7.95 -9.62 2.79
C THR A 60 -7.99 -9.64 4.32
N ILE A 61 -8.86 -8.83 4.90
CA ILE A 61 -9.09 -8.86 6.35
C ILE A 61 -9.67 -10.22 6.79
N PHE A 62 -10.45 -10.88 5.93
CA PHE A 62 -10.99 -12.20 6.24
C PHE A 62 -9.90 -13.25 6.31
N ASP A 63 -8.94 -13.24 5.39
CA ASP A 63 -7.79 -14.17 5.45
C ASP A 63 -7.06 -14.05 6.78
N VAL A 64 -6.86 -12.81 7.27
CA VAL A 64 -6.19 -12.52 8.53
C VAL A 64 -7.02 -13.00 9.73
N LEU A 65 -8.33 -12.74 9.74
CA LEU A 65 -9.22 -13.15 10.83
C LEU A 65 -9.40 -14.67 10.88
N ILE A 66 -9.51 -15.34 9.73
CA ILE A 66 -9.56 -16.80 9.64
C ILE A 66 -8.26 -17.41 10.18
N ALA A 67 -7.10 -16.87 9.78
CA ALA A 67 -5.81 -17.34 10.27
C ALA A 67 -5.67 -17.14 11.79
N ALA A 68 -6.04 -15.97 12.31
CA ALA A 68 -6.01 -15.71 13.74
C ALA A 68 -6.93 -16.66 14.52
N ASN A 69 -8.14 -16.92 14.04
CA ASN A 69 -9.02 -17.90 14.67
C ASN A 69 -8.42 -19.32 14.63
N ALA A 70 -7.85 -19.73 13.50
CA ALA A 70 -7.19 -21.03 13.35
C ALA A 70 -5.94 -21.20 14.25
N GLU A 71 -5.26 -20.10 14.56
CA GLU A 71 -4.15 -20.06 15.53
C GLU A 71 -4.63 -20.11 17.00
N GLY A 72 -5.93 -20.04 17.25
CA GLY A 72 -6.53 -20.17 18.58
C GLY A 72 -6.76 -18.85 19.33
N TYR A 73 -6.64 -17.69 18.66
CA TYR A 73 -6.99 -16.43 19.29
C TYR A 73 -8.51 -16.35 19.54
N GLN A 74 -8.89 -16.08 20.78
CA GLN A 74 -10.30 -15.91 21.17
C GLN A 74 -10.77 -14.46 21.05
N ASN A 75 -9.84 -13.49 21.09
CA ASN A 75 -10.15 -12.06 21.06
C ASN A 75 -9.24 -11.36 20.05
N VAL A 76 -9.79 -10.38 19.31
CA VAL A 76 -9.02 -9.60 18.32
C VAL A 76 -9.29 -8.11 18.43
N ASN A 77 -8.20 -7.34 18.35
CA ASN A 77 -8.22 -5.89 18.21
C ASN A 77 -7.81 -5.51 16.78
N LEU A 78 -8.73 -4.99 15.98
CA LEU A 78 -8.46 -4.51 14.63
C LEU A 78 -8.18 -3.02 14.64
N VAL A 79 -6.96 -2.63 14.26
CA VAL A 79 -6.55 -1.23 14.28
C VAL A 79 -6.56 -0.67 12.87
N VAL A 80 -7.42 0.32 12.63
CA VAL A 80 -7.69 0.85 11.29
C VAL A 80 -7.64 2.38 11.26
N GLY A 81 -7.62 2.94 10.05
CA GLY A 81 -7.81 4.38 9.86
C GLY A 81 -9.22 4.81 10.25
N SER A 82 -9.36 6.04 10.74
CA SER A 82 -10.67 6.60 11.14
C SER A 82 -11.68 6.64 10.01
N ASP A 83 -11.22 6.78 8.76
CA ASP A 83 -12.04 6.86 7.55
C ASP A 83 -12.79 5.56 7.24
N ARG A 84 -12.30 4.40 7.71
CA ARG A 84 -12.90 3.09 7.42
C ARG A 84 -13.33 2.33 8.67
N GLN A 85 -13.27 2.93 9.85
CA GLN A 85 -13.56 2.24 11.12
C GLN A 85 -14.91 1.52 11.10
N SER A 86 -16.00 2.24 10.77
CA SER A 86 -17.35 1.67 10.75
C SER A 86 -17.53 0.56 9.71
N GLU A 87 -16.83 0.66 8.57
CA GLU A 87 -16.84 -0.37 7.53
C GLU A 87 -16.23 -1.68 8.08
N PHE A 88 -15.06 -1.58 8.72
CA PHE A 88 -14.38 -2.73 9.30
C PHE A 88 -15.15 -3.35 10.48
N GLU A 89 -15.76 -2.53 11.34
CA GLU A 89 -16.60 -3.03 12.44
C GLU A 89 -17.76 -3.88 11.87
N ASN A 90 -18.51 -3.33 10.91
CA ASN A 90 -19.62 -4.05 10.31
C ASN A 90 -19.18 -5.34 9.60
N LEU A 91 -18.09 -5.29 8.82
CA LEU A 91 -17.58 -6.46 8.11
C LEU A 91 -17.08 -7.53 9.08
N ALA A 92 -16.31 -7.16 10.11
CA ALA A 92 -15.74 -8.12 11.04
C ALA A 92 -16.82 -8.81 11.88
N GLN A 93 -17.81 -8.06 12.36
CA GLN A 93 -18.91 -8.61 13.16
C GLN A 93 -19.84 -9.50 12.34
N LYS A 94 -20.16 -9.10 11.09
CA LYS A 94 -21.12 -9.82 10.23
C LYS A 94 -20.74 -11.28 9.98
N TYR A 95 -19.45 -11.57 9.84
CA TYR A 95 -18.94 -12.91 9.53
C TYR A 95 -18.43 -13.68 10.76
N ASN A 96 -18.56 -13.11 11.96
CA ASN A 96 -18.27 -13.81 13.21
C ASN A 96 -19.36 -14.86 13.49
N GLY A 97 -18.96 -16.10 13.76
CA GLY A 97 -19.81 -17.28 13.85
C GLY A 97 -20.02 -18.02 12.51
N ASP A 98 -19.49 -17.51 11.40
CA ASP A 98 -19.54 -18.15 10.07
C ASP A 98 -18.13 -18.46 9.54
N LEU A 99 -17.33 -17.41 9.25
CA LEU A 99 -15.97 -17.58 8.73
C LEU A 99 -14.93 -17.78 9.84
N TYR A 100 -15.20 -17.26 11.03
CA TYR A 100 -14.34 -17.35 12.22
C TYR A 100 -15.21 -17.15 13.48
N THR A 101 -14.67 -17.51 14.64
CA THR A 101 -15.39 -17.35 15.92
C THR A 101 -14.48 -16.70 16.95
N PHE A 102 -14.74 -15.44 17.27
CA PHE A 102 -14.11 -14.70 18.36
C PHE A 102 -15.14 -14.37 19.44
N ASP A 103 -14.71 -14.43 20.70
CA ASP A 103 -15.48 -13.97 21.86
C ASP A 103 -15.64 -12.45 21.82
N ILE A 104 -14.57 -11.73 21.46
CA ILE A 104 -14.55 -10.27 21.35
C ILE A 104 -13.81 -9.84 20.08
N ILE A 105 -14.49 -9.02 19.29
CA ILE A 105 -13.90 -8.23 18.20
C ILE A 105 -13.99 -6.75 18.59
N ARG A 106 -12.85 -6.04 18.60
CA ARG A 106 -12.82 -4.58 18.80
C ARG A 106 -12.18 -3.90 17.60
N VAL A 107 -12.86 -2.94 16.98
CA VAL A 107 -12.24 -2.10 15.94
C VAL A 107 -11.83 -0.75 16.51
N VAL A 108 -10.52 -0.54 16.62
CA VAL A 108 -9.89 0.65 17.19
C VAL A 108 -9.43 1.58 16.07
N SER A 109 -9.86 2.84 16.11
CA SER A 109 -9.35 3.87 15.22
C SER A 109 -8.00 4.40 15.68
N ALA A 110 -7.05 4.53 14.76
CA ALA A 110 -5.79 5.23 14.99
C ALA A 110 -5.96 6.77 15.06
N GLY A 111 -7.19 7.27 14.98
CA GLY A 111 -7.54 8.69 14.93
C GLY A 111 -7.38 9.30 13.54
N VAL A 112 -7.93 10.51 13.36
CA VAL A 112 -7.80 11.28 12.12
C VAL A 112 -6.34 11.74 11.98
N ARG A 113 -5.82 11.76 10.74
CA ARG A 113 -4.57 12.47 10.45
C ARG A 113 -4.92 13.95 10.33
N ASP A 114 -4.22 14.79 11.07
CA ASP A 114 -4.33 16.22 10.86
C ASP A 114 -3.61 16.54 9.54
N ALA A 115 -4.37 16.78 8.47
CA ALA A 115 -3.82 16.90 7.12
C ALA A 115 -3.07 18.23 6.91
N ASP A 116 -3.26 19.16 7.85
CA ASP A 116 -2.73 20.52 7.87
C ASP A 116 -1.50 20.67 8.80
N SER A 117 -1.11 19.62 9.53
CA SER A 117 0.08 19.67 10.39
C SER A 117 1.39 19.60 9.59
N GLU A 118 2.35 20.46 9.95
CA GLU A 118 3.67 20.47 9.32
C GLU A 118 4.48 19.20 9.64
N GLY A 119 5.28 18.72 8.67
CA GLY A 119 6.16 17.57 8.84
C GLY A 119 5.57 16.22 8.39
N VAL A 120 5.98 15.12 9.04
CA VAL A 120 5.55 13.75 8.69
C VAL A 120 4.06 13.49 8.95
N GLU A 121 3.41 14.30 9.79
CA GLU A 121 2.02 14.13 10.18
C GLU A 121 1.03 14.57 9.09
N GLY A 122 1.30 15.68 8.39
CA GLY A 122 0.53 16.13 7.22
C GLY A 122 0.89 15.43 5.90
N MET A 123 1.83 14.47 5.92
CA MET A 123 2.26 13.75 4.73
C MET A 123 1.29 12.62 4.35
N SER A 124 0.84 12.61 3.09
CA SER A 124 -0.03 11.58 2.54
C SER A 124 0.67 10.80 1.42
N ALA A 125 0.20 9.58 1.14
CA ALA A 125 0.71 8.80 0.02
C ALA A 125 0.57 9.55 -1.32
N SER A 126 -0.47 10.38 -1.47
CA SER A 126 -0.65 11.20 -2.67
C SER A 126 0.36 12.34 -2.74
N LYS A 127 0.64 13.05 -1.62
CA LYS A 127 1.69 14.08 -1.57
C LYS A 127 3.07 13.48 -1.87
N MET A 128 3.39 12.31 -1.31
CA MET A 128 4.64 11.58 -1.59
C MET A 128 4.79 11.19 -3.05
N ARG A 129 3.75 10.65 -3.68
CA ARG A 129 3.77 10.33 -5.12
C ARG A 129 3.95 11.58 -5.99
N LYS A 130 3.34 12.70 -5.60
CA LYS A 130 3.53 13.98 -6.30
C LYS A 130 4.97 14.46 -6.20
N ALA A 131 5.58 14.41 -5.01
CA ALA A 131 7.00 14.75 -4.84
C ALA A 131 7.90 13.91 -5.74
N VAL A 132 7.65 12.59 -5.85
CA VAL A 132 8.35 11.72 -6.80
C VAL A 132 8.15 12.17 -8.25
N MET A 133 6.91 12.44 -8.67
CA MET A 133 6.62 12.87 -10.04
C MET A 133 7.29 14.20 -10.40
N ASP A 134 7.39 15.11 -9.44
CA ASP A 134 8.03 16.41 -9.59
C ASP A 134 9.57 16.32 -9.42
N ASN A 135 10.12 15.11 -9.19
CA ASN A 135 11.52 14.83 -8.89
C ASN A 135 12.05 15.63 -7.68
N ASP A 136 11.18 15.91 -6.72
CA ASP A 136 11.46 16.67 -5.50
C ASP A 136 11.84 15.72 -4.35
N PHE A 137 13.12 15.35 -4.32
CA PHE A 137 13.68 14.51 -3.26
C PHE A 137 13.56 15.14 -1.87
N ALA A 138 13.69 16.46 -1.75
CA ALA A 138 13.67 17.13 -0.46
C ALA A 138 12.29 16.99 0.21
N SER A 139 11.21 17.22 -0.55
CA SER A 139 9.85 17.00 -0.05
C SER A 139 9.56 15.53 0.21
N PHE A 140 10.06 14.62 -0.63
CA PHE A 140 9.94 13.17 -0.39
C PHE A 140 10.63 12.76 0.91
N ARG A 141 11.88 13.20 1.12
CA ARG A 141 12.66 12.91 2.33
C ARG A 141 11.97 13.39 3.60
N LYS A 142 11.41 14.61 3.59
CA LYS A 142 10.62 15.15 4.71
C LYS A 142 9.41 14.28 5.09
N GLY A 143 8.89 13.50 4.15
CA GLY A 143 7.78 12.58 4.35
C GLY A 143 8.17 11.17 4.77
N THR A 144 9.47 10.87 4.85
CA THR A 144 10.00 9.57 5.29
C THR A 144 10.51 9.65 6.73
N PRO A 145 10.39 8.56 7.51
CA PRO A 145 10.99 8.48 8.84
C PRO A 145 12.49 8.71 8.81
N LYS A 146 13.04 9.28 9.89
CA LYS A 146 14.49 9.49 10.05
C LYS A 146 15.27 8.17 10.16
N THR A 147 14.60 7.09 10.53
CA THR A 147 15.15 5.72 10.59
C THR A 147 15.52 5.16 9.23
N LEU A 148 14.89 5.65 8.15
CA LEU A 148 15.34 5.35 6.80
C LEU A 148 16.47 6.31 6.43
N ASP A 149 17.65 5.78 6.14
CA ASP A 149 18.81 6.58 5.75
C ASP A 149 18.60 7.25 4.38
N ASP A 150 19.40 8.28 4.10
CA ASP A 150 19.26 9.07 2.88
C ASP A 150 19.58 8.28 1.61
N GLY A 151 20.49 7.30 1.70
CA GLY A 151 20.85 6.43 0.58
C GLY A 151 19.70 5.52 0.17
N ASP A 152 19.08 4.86 1.15
CA ASP A 152 17.90 4.03 0.92
C ASP A 152 16.66 4.87 0.55
N THR A 153 16.52 6.07 1.11
CA THR A 153 15.47 7.02 0.71
C THR A 153 15.63 7.47 -0.74
N GLN A 154 16.86 7.77 -1.17
CA GLN A 154 17.17 8.14 -2.55
C GLN A 154 16.92 6.96 -3.51
N LYS A 155 17.34 5.75 -3.15
CA LYS A 155 17.06 4.54 -3.96
C LYS A 155 15.55 4.37 -4.15
N GLU A 156 14.76 4.57 -3.11
CA GLU A 156 13.31 4.43 -3.21
C GLU A 156 12.68 5.54 -4.06
N HIS A 157 13.11 6.78 -3.88
CA HIS A 157 12.69 7.91 -4.72
C HIS A 157 12.97 7.62 -6.20
N GLN A 158 14.19 7.19 -6.54
CA GLN A 158 14.57 6.86 -7.91
C GLN A 158 13.82 5.67 -8.49
N ARG A 159 13.56 4.65 -7.66
CA ARG A 159 12.75 3.51 -8.06
C ARG A 159 11.33 3.94 -8.43
N LEU A 160 10.68 4.70 -7.55
CA LEU A 160 9.33 5.20 -7.79
C LEU A 160 9.28 6.12 -9.01
N LEU A 161 10.27 7.00 -9.18
CA LEU A 161 10.39 7.87 -10.35
C LEU A 161 10.51 7.05 -11.63
N THR A 162 11.37 6.03 -11.64
CA THR A 162 11.54 5.12 -12.79
C THR A 162 10.23 4.38 -13.11
N THR A 163 9.50 3.93 -12.10
CA THR A 163 8.19 3.29 -12.29
C THR A 163 7.17 4.24 -12.90
N GLU A 164 7.10 5.49 -12.43
CA GLU A 164 6.19 6.50 -12.99
C GLU A 164 6.59 6.93 -14.42
N ILE A 165 7.88 7.09 -14.72
CA ILE A 165 8.37 7.40 -16.08
C ILE A 165 8.00 6.28 -17.05
N ARG A 166 8.27 5.02 -16.69
CA ARG A 166 7.91 3.85 -17.52
C ARG A 166 6.42 3.81 -17.81
N LYS A 167 5.59 4.08 -16.79
CA LYS A 167 4.13 4.17 -16.95
C LYS A 167 3.70 5.31 -17.84
N HIS A 168 4.26 6.51 -17.68
CA HIS A 168 3.95 7.65 -18.55
C HIS A 168 4.24 7.29 -20.00
N PHE A 169 5.42 6.74 -20.28
CA PHE A 169 5.81 6.29 -21.62
C PHE A 169 4.85 5.22 -22.16
N LEU A 170 4.60 4.14 -21.42
CA LEU A 170 3.65 3.09 -21.83
C LEU A 170 2.24 3.64 -22.11
N MET A 171 1.77 4.60 -21.32
CA MET A 171 0.48 5.24 -21.54
C MET A 171 0.46 6.11 -22.81
N GLN A 172 1.55 6.82 -23.12
CA GLN A 172 1.67 7.57 -24.38
C GLN A 172 1.66 6.61 -25.58
N PHE A 173 2.42 5.53 -25.52
CA PHE A 173 2.42 4.50 -26.55
C PHE A 173 1.05 3.85 -26.73
N ALA A 174 0.35 3.52 -25.64
CA ALA A 174 -0.99 2.96 -25.70
C ALA A 174 -1.99 3.94 -26.34
N LYS A 175 -1.92 5.24 -26.00
CA LYS A 175 -2.76 6.28 -26.63
C LYS A 175 -2.46 6.41 -28.12
N GLU A 176 -1.18 6.46 -28.50
CA GLU A 176 -0.78 6.49 -29.90
C GLU A 176 -1.27 5.25 -30.66
N TRP A 177 -1.12 4.06 -30.07
CA TRP A 177 -1.57 2.82 -30.67
C TRP A 177 -3.09 2.79 -30.86
N VAL A 178 -3.87 3.21 -29.85
CA VAL A 178 -5.33 3.31 -29.97
C VAL A 178 -5.72 4.33 -31.04
N GLN A 179 -5.09 5.50 -31.07
CA GLN A 179 -5.35 6.54 -32.06
C GLN A 179 -5.01 6.06 -33.49
N ARG A 180 -3.85 5.41 -33.68
CA ARG A 180 -3.44 4.83 -34.95
C ARG A 180 -4.44 3.77 -35.42
N ASN A 181 -4.90 2.88 -34.54
CA ASN A 181 -5.86 1.84 -34.91
C ASN A 181 -7.29 2.38 -35.15
N GLN A 182 -7.72 3.43 -34.45
CA GLN A 182 -8.97 4.12 -34.77
C GLN A 182 -8.90 4.83 -36.13
N ASN A 183 -7.76 5.42 -36.45
CA ASN A 183 -7.51 6.02 -37.76
C ASN A 183 -7.43 4.95 -38.88
N LEU A 184 -6.85 3.77 -38.61
CA LEU A 184 -6.83 2.63 -39.54
C LEU A 184 -8.21 1.98 -39.74
N LYS A 185 -9.10 2.03 -38.74
CA LYS A 185 -10.51 1.60 -38.90
C LYS A 185 -11.35 2.61 -39.68
N ARG A 186 -10.95 3.89 -39.70
CA ARG A 186 -11.58 4.95 -40.51
C ARG A 186 -11.04 5.03 -41.93
N ASN A 187 -9.76 4.72 -42.13
CA ASN A 187 -9.14 4.64 -43.45
C ASN A 187 -8.88 3.17 -43.78
N HIS A 188 -9.77 2.55 -44.55
CA HIS A 188 -9.53 1.22 -45.09
C HIS A 188 -8.37 1.29 -46.09
N ILE A 189 -7.14 1.10 -45.61
CA ILE A 189 -5.94 0.92 -46.44
C ILE A 189 -5.29 -0.39 -46.03
N VAL A 190 -5.41 -1.36 -46.94
CA VAL A 190 -4.66 -2.61 -46.98
C VAL A 190 -3.20 -2.30 -47.25
N SER A 191 -2.29 -2.64 -46.34
CA SER A 191 -0.95 -3.15 -46.70
C SER A 191 -0.23 -3.66 -45.46
N GLY A 192 0.20 -4.93 -45.53
CA GLY A 192 0.91 -5.62 -44.46
C GLY A 192 2.41 -5.36 -44.48
N ARG A 193 3.00 -5.24 -43.29
CA ARG A 193 4.26 -5.90 -42.93
C ARG A 193 4.43 -5.88 -41.42
N LEU A 194 4.65 -7.08 -40.88
CA LEU A 194 4.92 -7.33 -39.48
C LEU A 194 6.19 -6.61 -39.02
N LEU A 195 6.10 -6.16 -37.78
CA LEU A 195 7.16 -5.72 -36.88
C LEU A 195 8.39 -6.64 -36.93
N GLN A 196 9.56 -6.05 -37.15
CA GLN A 196 10.83 -6.64 -36.75
C GLN A 196 11.68 -5.60 -36.03
N ASN A 197 12.24 -6.06 -34.90
CA ASN A 197 13.42 -5.57 -34.20
C ASN A 197 13.22 -4.53 -33.10
N LEU A 198 12.90 -5.05 -31.92
CA LEU A 198 13.47 -4.63 -30.64
C LEU A 198 14.57 -5.65 -30.29
N ILE A 199 15.83 -5.22 -30.36
CA ILE A 199 16.92 -5.69 -29.49
C ILE A 199 17.22 -4.53 -28.56
#